data_AF-A0A3L7AYU9-F1
#
_entry.id   AF-A0A3L7AYU9-F1
#
_cell.length_a   1.000
_cell.length_b   1.000
_cell.length_c   1.000
_cell.angle_alpha   90.00
_cell.angle_beta   90.00
_cell.angle_gamma   90.00
#
_symmetry.space_group_name_H-M   'P 1'
#
loop_
_entity.id
_entity.type
_entity.pdbx_description
1 polymer ?
#
loop_
_entity_poly.entity_id
_entity_poly.type
_entity_poly.pdbx_seq_one_letter_code
_entity_poly.pdbx_strand_id
1 'polypeptide(L)'
;MSVNHSFLADKPEFVDWFARADARVLADDGDSFVIGVEEIEHRVVLVPGGSVVINRFVRGEARGVEFQADRWIDAEKYLTFLFGNDVRERAQPRMQGIMLRLDSAVFPHGFDCEVRDSQFALTWTDPTGTHAVLCATRRQAREFAYYQRVSAAELRQSFDDPAGWPLLTNDLREMSITALNEDMVREAARDRLEAIIAEKGFGTYNLFGEPLRREFETGILFSDGVWTVHTTGERGYNYRERHYSDETEASRVFLSELKRNNHYLDAYVVAHQRMMQEHSDSVAKEAARARLEKIIVERGYRSYNLFRNTGQGEYETGILLENGVWTVYVTHERASEIYRKDFADEAEAYEMFLSHLQFNNEGRAQRDKERRLEETRLAHEVSVEPTGNFTGSDQGVTVFSPDSLGSPSQKGTATGRQDTGRISWALGLLAFAPIPVLNIVAAVVGMFAAYSPDENRGNQVAADNARNAANWALTVVTVGVLAGAYLWIVSSSSPEAQDGFFPLGLGFLLLPVIYITHLVVSICGTVIAGKNRVFRNRLAIPYLRAPRYTPEELADPDYFDDDFDDEEFGSPYPPAPPRGY
;
A
#
# COMPACT_ATOMS: atom_id res chain seq x y z
N MET A 1 -14.34 6.03 -42.42
CA MET A 1 -12.88 6.25 -42.48
C MET A 1 -12.26 4.99 -43.04
N SER A 2 -11.70 5.04 -44.25
CA SER A 2 -10.96 3.93 -44.83
C SER A 2 -9.53 3.99 -44.28
N VAL A 3 -9.17 3.05 -43.43
CA VAL A 3 -7.79 2.89 -42.97
C VAL A 3 -6.89 2.71 -44.18
N ASN A 4 -5.62 3.11 -44.08
CA ASN A 4 -4.59 2.81 -45.06
C ASN A 4 -4.30 1.30 -45.02
N HIS A 5 -5.25 0.49 -45.50
CA HIS A 5 -5.14 -0.96 -45.68
C HIS A 5 -3.91 -1.32 -46.51
N SER A 6 -3.35 -0.37 -47.27
CA SER A 6 -2.18 -0.55 -48.13
C SER A 6 -0.99 -1.17 -47.40
N PHE A 7 -0.64 -0.68 -46.20
CA PHE A 7 0.58 -1.12 -45.53
C PHE A 7 0.56 -2.61 -45.16
N LEU A 8 -0.53 -3.08 -44.56
CA LEU A 8 -0.70 -4.50 -44.21
C LEU A 8 -1.07 -5.36 -45.42
N ALA A 9 -1.77 -4.80 -46.42
CA ALA A 9 -2.11 -5.50 -47.65
C ALA A 9 -0.85 -5.93 -48.43
N ASP A 10 0.22 -5.14 -48.36
CA ASP A 10 1.51 -5.45 -48.98
C ASP A 10 2.35 -6.46 -48.17
N LYS A 11 1.84 -6.96 -47.03
CA LYS A 11 2.55 -7.88 -46.12
C LYS A 11 1.69 -9.09 -45.70
N PRO A 12 1.21 -9.91 -46.64
CA PRO A 12 0.34 -11.05 -46.32
C PRO A 12 1.02 -12.06 -45.38
N GLU A 13 2.32 -12.31 -45.54
CA GLU A 13 3.08 -13.23 -44.66
C GLU A 13 3.14 -12.75 -43.20
N PHE A 14 3.19 -11.43 -42.99
CA PHE A 14 3.17 -10.84 -41.65
C PHE A 14 1.81 -11.07 -41.00
N VAL A 15 0.71 -10.81 -41.72
CA VAL A 15 -0.65 -11.02 -41.20
C VAL A 15 -0.92 -12.50 -40.93
N ASP A 16 -0.49 -13.39 -41.82
CA ASP A 16 -0.62 -14.84 -41.66
C ASP A 16 0.11 -15.35 -40.40
N TRP A 17 1.31 -14.82 -40.12
CA TRP A 17 2.07 -15.16 -38.91
C TRP A 17 1.26 -14.94 -37.62
N PHE A 18 0.63 -13.77 -37.46
CA PHE A 18 -0.17 -13.49 -36.26
C PHE A 18 -1.47 -14.27 -36.22
N ALA A 19 -2.07 -14.54 -37.38
CA ALA A 19 -3.25 -15.41 -37.45
C ALA A 19 -2.95 -16.82 -36.91
N ARG A 20 -1.74 -17.35 -37.18
CA ARG A 20 -1.28 -18.63 -36.62
C ARG A 20 -1.09 -18.61 -35.09
N ALA A 21 -0.84 -17.44 -34.52
CA ALA A 21 -0.79 -17.23 -33.06
C ALA A 21 -2.18 -16.98 -32.43
N ASP A 22 -3.27 -17.02 -33.22
CA ASP A 22 -4.61 -16.57 -32.81
C ASP A 22 -4.64 -15.09 -32.38
N ALA A 23 -3.65 -14.32 -32.82
CA ALA A 23 -3.56 -12.89 -32.59
C ALA A 23 -4.30 -12.13 -33.70
N ARG A 24 -5.13 -11.16 -33.30
CA ARG A 24 -5.87 -10.33 -34.25
C ARG A 24 -5.01 -9.14 -34.65
N VAL A 25 -4.88 -8.92 -35.96
CA VAL A 25 -4.31 -7.69 -36.51
C VAL A 25 -5.46 -6.77 -36.90
N LEU A 26 -5.71 -5.76 -36.08
CA LEU A 26 -6.78 -4.79 -36.29
C LEU A 26 -6.19 -3.45 -36.69
N ALA A 27 -6.63 -2.93 -37.82
CA ALA A 27 -6.33 -1.56 -38.22
C ALA A 27 -6.99 -0.59 -37.22
N ASP A 28 -6.24 0.40 -36.73
CA ASP A 28 -6.71 1.38 -35.73
C ASP A 28 -6.95 2.72 -36.43
N ASP A 29 -5.98 3.64 -36.37
CA ASP A 29 -6.03 4.95 -37.02
C ASP A 29 -4.85 5.11 -37.99
N GLY A 30 -5.14 5.28 -39.29
CA GLY A 30 -4.28 5.80 -40.38
C GLY A 30 -2.86 5.20 -40.51
N ASP A 31 -2.04 5.45 -39.51
CA ASP A 31 -0.64 5.07 -39.37
C ASP A 31 -0.42 4.07 -38.22
N SER A 32 -1.46 3.42 -37.72
CA SER A 32 -1.37 2.47 -36.61
C SER A 32 -2.26 1.24 -36.77
N PHE A 33 -1.85 0.16 -36.12
CA PHE A 33 -2.61 -1.07 -36.01
C PHE A 33 -2.30 -1.76 -34.67
N VAL A 34 -3.23 -2.58 -34.23
CA VAL A 34 -3.14 -3.34 -32.98
C VAL A 34 -2.94 -4.81 -33.31
N ILE A 35 -1.99 -5.44 -32.64
CA ILE A 35 -1.78 -6.88 -32.63
C ILE A 35 -1.98 -7.39 -31.21
N GLY A 36 -2.87 -8.33 -30.97
CA GLY A 36 -3.04 -8.85 -29.62
C GLY A 36 -3.85 -10.13 -29.52
N VAL A 37 -3.73 -10.74 -28.34
CA VAL A 37 -4.55 -11.86 -27.90
C VAL A 37 -5.23 -11.43 -26.61
N GLU A 38 -6.56 -11.32 -26.64
CA GLU A 38 -7.44 -11.06 -25.49
C GLU A 38 -6.98 -9.95 -24.53
N GLU A 39 -6.17 -10.29 -23.52
CA GLU A 39 -5.75 -9.39 -22.45
C GLU A 39 -4.51 -8.55 -22.79
N ILE A 40 -3.71 -8.94 -23.78
CA ILE A 40 -2.48 -8.24 -24.15
C ILE A 40 -2.56 -7.78 -25.60
N GLU A 41 -2.38 -6.48 -25.78
CA GLU A 41 -2.42 -5.81 -27.07
C GLU A 41 -1.12 -5.01 -27.28
N HIS A 42 -0.61 -5.03 -28.48
CA HIS A 42 0.54 -4.25 -28.92
C HIS A 42 0.06 -3.28 -30.00
N ARG A 43 0.02 -1.99 -29.66
CA ARG A 43 -0.29 -0.94 -30.62
C ARG A 43 0.98 -0.52 -31.33
N VAL A 44 1.03 -0.79 -32.62
CA VAL A 44 2.13 -0.42 -33.52
C VAL A 44 1.78 0.89 -34.18
N VAL A 45 2.63 1.90 -33.98
CA VAL A 45 2.49 3.25 -34.56
C VAL A 45 3.64 3.48 -35.54
N LEU A 46 3.29 3.69 -36.81
CA LEU A 46 4.21 4.09 -37.87
C LEU A 46 4.39 5.61 -37.79
N VAL A 47 5.62 6.06 -37.55
CA VAL A 47 5.91 7.48 -37.39
C VAL A 47 6.42 8.03 -38.74
N PRO A 48 5.99 9.24 -39.16
CA PRO A 48 6.54 9.90 -40.33
C PRO A 48 8.06 9.97 -40.26
N GLY A 49 8.75 9.41 -41.27
CA GLY A 49 10.21 9.23 -41.26
C GLY A 49 10.66 7.77 -41.18
N GLY A 50 9.74 6.82 -41.02
CA GLY A 50 10.00 5.38 -41.16
C GLY A 50 10.24 4.64 -39.85
N SER A 51 10.35 5.36 -38.73
CA SER A 51 10.44 4.76 -37.41
C SER A 51 9.12 4.14 -36.96
N VAL A 52 9.20 3.14 -36.10
CA VAL A 52 8.06 2.37 -35.59
C VAL A 52 8.12 2.34 -34.07
N VAL A 53 6.99 2.61 -33.42
CA VAL A 53 6.84 2.55 -31.96
C VAL A 53 5.81 1.49 -31.61
N ILE A 54 6.17 0.58 -30.71
CA ILE A 54 5.31 -0.50 -30.23
C ILE A 54 5.00 -0.22 -28.76
N ASN A 55 3.73 0.07 -28.49
CA ASN A 55 3.21 0.29 -27.15
C ASN A 55 2.50 -0.96 -26.67
N ARG A 56 2.79 -1.38 -25.44
CA ARG A 56 2.10 -2.53 -24.82
C ARG A 56 0.91 -2.07 -24.02
N PHE A 57 -0.21 -2.75 -24.20
CA PHE A 57 -1.45 -2.58 -23.46
C PHE A 57 -1.79 -3.89 -22.75
N VAL A 58 -2.22 -3.78 -21.49
CA VAL A 58 -2.70 -4.92 -20.71
C VAL A 58 -4.08 -4.59 -20.21
N ARG A 59 -5.09 -5.32 -20.71
CA ARG A 59 -6.52 -5.12 -20.42
C ARG A 59 -6.97 -3.69 -20.71
N GLY A 60 -6.48 -3.14 -21.83
CA GLY A 60 -6.75 -1.77 -22.28
C GLY A 60 -5.94 -0.67 -21.57
N GLU A 61 -5.14 -0.99 -20.55
CA GLU A 61 -4.25 0.00 -19.91
C GLU A 61 -2.89 0.03 -20.61
N ALA A 62 -2.46 1.21 -21.07
CA ALA A 62 -1.11 1.41 -21.61
C ALA A 62 -0.05 1.15 -20.52
N ARG A 63 0.97 0.34 -20.86
CA ARG A 63 2.13 0.06 -20.01
C ARG A 63 3.38 0.86 -20.41
N GLY A 64 3.32 1.58 -21.53
CA GLY A 64 4.41 2.37 -22.08
C GLY A 64 4.98 1.81 -23.38
N VAL A 65 6.05 2.43 -23.85
CA VAL A 65 6.81 2.00 -25.04
C VAL A 65 7.58 0.73 -24.69
N GLU A 66 7.24 -0.36 -25.38
CA GLU A 66 7.91 -1.65 -25.20
C GLU A 66 9.10 -1.81 -26.15
N PHE A 67 8.95 -1.29 -27.37
CA PHE A 67 9.98 -1.36 -28.40
C PHE A 67 9.86 -0.17 -29.37
N GLN A 68 10.99 0.39 -29.79
CA GLN A 68 11.04 1.41 -30.84
C GLN A 68 12.17 1.07 -31.81
N ALA A 69 11.93 1.23 -33.11
CA ALA A 69 12.94 1.03 -34.15
C ALA A 69 12.92 2.17 -35.16
N ASP A 70 14.06 2.42 -35.80
CA ASP A 70 14.20 3.34 -36.92
C ASP A 70 13.65 2.79 -38.24
N ARG A 71 13.52 1.47 -38.37
CA ARG A 71 13.03 0.78 -39.57
C ARG A 71 11.94 -0.23 -39.26
N TRP A 72 10.99 -0.36 -40.19
CA TRP A 72 9.95 -1.39 -40.13
C TRP A 72 10.50 -2.81 -40.04
N ILE A 73 11.55 -3.14 -40.78
CA ILE A 73 12.10 -4.51 -40.82
C ILE A 73 12.55 -4.98 -39.43
N ASP A 74 12.99 -4.05 -38.59
CA ASP A 74 13.44 -4.32 -37.23
C ASP A 74 12.23 -4.53 -36.29
N ALA A 75 11.19 -3.71 -36.43
CA ALA A 75 9.92 -3.92 -35.73
C ALA A 75 9.23 -5.24 -36.12
N GLU A 76 9.30 -5.63 -37.40
CA GLU A 76 8.75 -6.89 -37.89
C GLU A 76 9.46 -8.10 -37.29
N LYS A 77 10.80 -8.08 -37.17
CA LYS A 77 11.55 -9.15 -36.49
C LYS A 77 11.19 -9.24 -35.02
N TYR A 78 11.11 -8.10 -34.33
CA TYR A 78 10.73 -8.04 -32.93
C TYR A 78 9.35 -8.67 -32.69
N LEU A 79 8.34 -8.26 -33.47
CA LEU A 79 6.99 -8.81 -33.36
C LEU A 79 6.92 -10.30 -33.76
N THR A 80 7.71 -10.70 -34.76
CA THR A 80 7.83 -12.12 -35.17
C THR A 80 8.37 -12.96 -34.02
N PHE A 81 9.41 -12.49 -33.33
CA PHE A 81 9.98 -13.16 -32.15
C PHE A 81 8.97 -13.23 -31.00
N LEU A 82 8.33 -12.10 -30.70
CA LEU A 82 7.40 -11.94 -29.58
C LEU A 82 6.25 -12.95 -29.61
N PHE A 83 5.67 -13.19 -30.80
CA PHE A 83 4.54 -14.12 -30.98
C PHE A 83 4.97 -15.53 -31.43
N GLY A 84 6.26 -15.78 -31.61
CA GLY A 84 6.71 -17.04 -32.22
C GLY A 84 6.44 -18.28 -31.37
N ASN A 85 6.52 -18.15 -30.04
CA ASN A 85 6.15 -19.26 -29.16
C ASN A 85 4.65 -19.55 -29.17
N ASP A 86 3.78 -18.53 -29.33
CA ASP A 86 2.34 -18.72 -29.47
C ASP A 86 2.01 -19.46 -30.78
N VAL A 87 2.64 -19.07 -31.89
CA VAL A 87 2.52 -19.78 -33.18
C VAL A 87 2.92 -21.25 -33.01
N ARG A 88 4.04 -21.51 -32.34
CA ARG A 88 4.58 -22.85 -32.13
C ARG A 88 3.67 -23.71 -31.25
N GLU A 89 3.21 -23.17 -30.12
CA GLU A 89 2.31 -23.87 -29.20
C GLU A 89 1.00 -24.27 -29.89
N ARG A 90 0.45 -23.39 -30.72
CA ARG A 90 -0.76 -23.65 -31.51
C ARG A 90 -0.54 -24.69 -32.59
N ALA A 91 0.57 -24.60 -33.32
CA ALA A 91 0.91 -25.56 -34.37
C ALA A 91 1.16 -26.96 -33.79
N GLN A 92 1.75 -27.05 -32.59
CA GLN A 92 2.10 -28.32 -31.96
C GLN A 92 1.90 -28.24 -30.43
N PRO A 93 0.69 -28.56 -29.91
CA PRO A 93 0.26 -28.37 -28.52
C PRO A 93 1.01 -29.15 -27.42
N ARG A 94 2.19 -29.69 -27.70
CA ARG A 94 3.06 -30.43 -26.78
C ARG A 94 4.53 -30.06 -26.90
N MET A 95 4.89 -29.15 -27.79
CA MET A 95 6.28 -28.69 -27.86
C MET A 95 6.56 -27.73 -26.71
N GLN A 96 7.71 -27.95 -26.06
CA GLN A 96 8.22 -26.98 -25.09
C GLN A 96 8.54 -25.67 -25.81
N GLY A 97 8.43 -24.56 -25.07
CA GLY A 97 8.88 -23.26 -25.55
C GLY A 97 10.33 -23.34 -25.99
N ILE A 98 10.65 -22.70 -27.10
CA ILE A 98 12.02 -22.59 -27.60
C ILE A 98 12.56 -21.20 -27.28
N MET A 99 13.87 -21.12 -27.08
CA MET A 99 14.55 -19.88 -26.71
C MET A 99 15.70 -19.63 -27.67
N LEU A 100 16.12 -18.37 -27.77
CA LEU A 100 17.36 -18.03 -28.46
C LEU A 100 18.53 -18.71 -27.77
N ARG A 101 19.43 -19.27 -28.57
CA ARG A 101 20.74 -19.69 -28.09
C ARG A 101 21.59 -18.44 -27.80
N LEU A 102 21.56 -18.00 -26.55
CA LEU A 102 22.39 -16.90 -26.07
C LEU A 102 23.76 -17.46 -25.64
N ASP A 103 24.73 -17.44 -26.56
CA ASP A 103 26.07 -18.00 -26.33
C ASP A 103 26.87 -17.30 -25.20
N SER A 104 26.47 -16.10 -24.78
CA SER A 104 27.16 -15.38 -23.70
C SER A 104 26.29 -14.30 -23.04
N ALA A 105 26.74 -13.81 -21.89
CA ALA A 105 26.17 -12.61 -21.26
C ALA A 105 26.48 -11.31 -22.04
N VAL A 106 27.35 -11.38 -23.06
CA VAL A 106 27.84 -10.25 -23.84
C VAL A 106 26.98 -10.08 -25.11
N PHE A 107 26.82 -8.83 -25.56
CA PHE A 107 26.20 -8.55 -26.85
C PHE A 107 27.05 -9.13 -27.99
N PRO A 108 26.43 -9.63 -29.08
CA PRO A 108 27.16 -10.06 -30.27
C PRO A 108 28.07 -8.93 -30.81
N HIS A 109 29.23 -9.30 -31.37
CA HIS A 109 30.16 -8.33 -31.95
C HIS A 109 29.47 -7.38 -32.95
N GLY A 110 29.73 -6.08 -32.84
CA GLY A 110 29.15 -5.04 -33.70
C GLY A 110 27.82 -4.47 -33.19
N PHE A 111 27.39 -4.86 -31.99
CA PHE A 111 26.28 -4.23 -31.28
C PHE A 111 26.79 -3.54 -30.02
N ASP A 112 26.36 -2.29 -29.84
CA ASP A 112 26.59 -1.52 -28.62
C ASP A 112 25.26 -1.31 -27.91
N CYS A 113 25.27 -1.31 -26.57
CA CYS A 113 24.07 -1.10 -25.78
C CYS A 113 24.33 -0.12 -24.64
N GLU A 114 23.54 0.95 -24.61
CA GLU A 114 23.56 1.97 -23.56
C GLU A 114 22.17 2.17 -22.94
N VAL A 115 22.13 2.75 -21.75
CA VAL A 115 20.85 3.09 -21.09
C VAL A 115 20.46 4.52 -21.48
N ARG A 116 19.26 4.69 -22.02
CA ARG A 116 18.71 5.98 -22.46
C ARG A 116 17.26 6.11 -22.00
N ASP A 117 16.94 7.14 -21.22
CA ASP A 117 15.58 7.43 -20.75
C ASP A 117 14.88 6.23 -20.08
N SER A 118 15.63 5.48 -19.25
CA SER A 118 15.18 4.23 -18.59
C SER A 118 14.91 3.05 -19.54
N GLN A 119 15.30 3.16 -20.80
CA GLN A 119 15.28 2.08 -21.79
C GLN A 119 16.71 1.69 -22.19
N PHE A 120 16.85 0.60 -22.92
CA PHE A 120 18.12 0.12 -23.45
C PHE A 120 18.18 0.43 -24.94
N ALA A 121 19.05 1.38 -25.30
CA ALA A 121 19.35 1.73 -26.68
C ALA A 121 20.39 0.75 -27.22
N LEU A 122 20.00 -0.06 -28.20
CA LEU A 122 20.88 -0.97 -28.90
C LEU A 122 21.21 -0.38 -30.27
N THR A 123 22.50 -0.18 -30.56
CA THR A 123 22.98 0.36 -31.83
C THR A 123 23.86 -0.64 -32.57
N TRP A 124 23.80 -0.61 -33.90
CA TRP A 124 24.71 -1.37 -34.77
C TRP A 124 24.88 -0.66 -36.11
N THR A 125 25.90 -1.04 -36.86
CA THR A 125 26.13 -0.53 -38.21
C THR A 125 26.05 -1.67 -39.22
N ASP A 126 25.26 -1.49 -40.26
CA ASP A 126 25.19 -2.37 -41.43
C ASP A 126 25.51 -1.56 -42.72
N PRO A 127 25.57 -2.18 -43.91
CA PRO A 127 25.86 -1.45 -45.15
C PRO A 127 24.91 -0.30 -45.48
N THR A 128 23.72 -0.24 -44.87
CA THR A 128 22.71 0.79 -45.07
C THR A 128 22.82 1.96 -44.10
N GLY A 129 23.60 1.82 -43.02
CA GLY A 129 23.87 2.89 -42.07
C GLY A 129 24.03 2.41 -40.63
N THR A 130 23.99 3.37 -39.71
CA THR A 130 23.89 3.09 -38.28
C THR A 130 22.42 3.07 -37.90
N HIS A 131 22.03 2.04 -37.17
CA HIS A 131 20.67 1.77 -36.76
C HIS A 131 20.57 1.72 -35.25
N ALA A 132 19.37 1.98 -34.74
CA ALA A 132 19.10 1.94 -33.32
C ALA A 132 17.70 1.41 -33.02
N VAL A 133 17.61 0.61 -31.96
CA VAL A 133 16.34 0.25 -31.34
C VAL A 133 16.35 0.61 -29.86
N LEU A 134 15.19 0.96 -29.31
CA LEU A 134 14.99 1.10 -27.87
C LEU A 134 14.18 -0.10 -27.38
N CYS A 135 14.68 -0.76 -26.34
CA CYS A 135 14.05 -1.91 -25.70
C CYS A 135 13.70 -1.59 -24.24
N ALA A 136 12.58 -2.11 -23.75
CA ALA A 136 12.18 -1.93 -22.36
C ALA A 136 13.15 -2.61 -21.36
N THR A 137 13.87 -3.66 -21.78
CA THR A 137 14.81 -4.39 -20.91
C THR A 137 16.13 -4.72 -21.61
N ARG A 138 17.21 -4.87 -20.82
CA ARG A 138 18.53 -5.28 -21.33
C ARG A 138 18.48 -6.65 -22.01
N ARG A 139 17.71 -7.57 -21.43
CA ARG A 139 17.49 -8.90 -21.97
C ARG A 139 16.85 -8.83 -23.37
N GLN A 140 15.82 -8.01 -23.54
CA GLN A 140 15.16 -7.81 -24.83
C GLN A 140 16.13 -7.21 -25.87
N ALA A 141 16.95 -6.23 -25.49
CA ALA A 141 17.99 -5.69 -26.37
C ALA A 141 19.00 -6.78 -26.79
N ARG A 142 19.41 -7.63 -25.85
CA ARG A 142 20.34 -8.74 -26.13
C ARG A 142 19.70 -9.77 -27.05
N GLU A 143 18.49 -10.23 -26.75
CA GLU A 143 17.74 -11.16 -27.60
C GLU A 143 17.60 -10.60 -29.03
N PHE A 144 17.22 -9.32 -29.15
CA PHE A 144 17.14 -8.63 -30.43
C PHE A 144 18.47 -8.64 -31.19
N ALA A 145 19.59 -8.34 -30.54
CA ALA A 145 20.91 -8.35 -31.18
C ALA A 145 21.25 -9.72 -31.82
N TYR A 146 20.79 -10.83 -31.24
CA TYR A 146 21.03 -12.17 -31.77
C TYR A 146 20.20 -12.46 -33.03
N TYR A 147 18.88 -12.24 -33.00
CA TYR A 147 18.05 -12.46 -34.19
C TYR A 147 18.10 -11.31 -35.20
N GLN A 148 18.72 -10.19 -34.87
CA GLN A 148 18.82 -9.07 -35.81
C GLN A 148 19.62 -9.43 -37.06
N ARG A 149 20.50 -10.43 -36.97
CA ARG A 149 21.34 -10.91 -38.08
C ARG A 149 20.60 -11.78 -39.09
N VAL A 150 19.38 -12.20 -38.78
CA VAL A 150 18.56 -13.01 -39.69
C VAL A 150 17.38 -12.22 -40.24
N SER A 151 16.80 -12.73 -41.30
CA SER A 151 15.53 -12.25 -41.83
C SER A 151 14.35 -12.68 -40.94
N ALA A 152 13.24 -11.95 -41.02
CA ALA A 152 12.00 -12.37 -40.36
C ALA A 152 11.53 -13.76 -40.86
N ALA A 153 11.78 -14.10 -42.14
CA ALA A 153 11.46 -15.41 -42.70
C ALA A 153 12.26 -16.55 -42.05
N GLU A 154 13.58 -16.39 -41.88
CA GLU A 154 14.42 -17.36 -41.17
C GLU A 154 14.04 -17.50 -39.69
N LEU A 155 13.60 -16.40 -39.06
CA LEU A 155 13.09 -16.43 -37.69
C LEU A 155 11.78 -17.23 -37.59
N ARG A 156 10.82 -17.00 -38.51
CA ARG A 156 9.58 -17.79 -38.62
C ARG A 156 9.88 -19.27 -38.83
N GLN A 157 10.81 -19.58 -39.75
CA GLN A 157 11.27 -20.94 -40.00
C GLN A 157 11.84 -21.61 -38.74
N SER A 158 12.59 -20.86 -37.93
CA SER A 158 13.14 -21.38 -36.66
C SER A 158 12.04 -21.77 -35.66
N PHE A 159 10.93 -21.02 -35.63
CA PHE A 159 9.78 -21.37 -34.78
C PHE A 159 8.97 -22.56 -35.31
N ASP A 160 8.91 -22.70 -36.64
CA ASP A 160 8.25 -23.82 -37.32
C ASP A 160 9.04 -25.13 -37.21
N ASP A 161 10.37 -25.04 -37.08
CA ASP A 161 11.25 -26.20 -36.91
C ASP A 161 11.09 -26.83 -35.52
N PRO A 162 10.85 -28.16 -35.39
CA PRO A 162 10.69 -28.81 -34.09
C PRO A 162 11.89 -28.69 -33.15
N ALA A 163 13.11 -28.52 -33.65
CA ALA A 163 14.31 -28.33 -32.85
C ALA A 163 14.65 -26.86 -32.60
N GLY A 164 14.00 -25.93 -33.30
CA GLY A 164 14.29 -24.49 -33.23
C GLY A 164 15.33 -24.03 -34.26
N TRP A 165 15.83 -24.91 -35.13
CA TRP A 165 16.98 -24.61 -35.98
C TRP A 165 16.63 -23.59 -37.09
N PRO A 166 17.52 -22.64 -37.45
CA PRO A 166 18.91 -22.49 -37.01
C PRO A 166 19.17 -21.62 -35.77
N LEU A 167 18.17 -20.88 -35.25
CA LEU A 167 18.42 -19.82 -34.27
C LEU A 167 18.03 -20.15 -32.84
N LEU A 168 17.05 -21.01 -32.69
CA LEU A 168 16.41 -21.33 -31.43
C LEU A 168 16.84 -22.75 -31.02
N THR A 169 16.75 -23.02 -29.73
CA THR A 169 17.09 -24.31 -29.14
C THR A 169 15.99 -24.75 -28.19
N ASN A 170 15.74 -26.06 -28.17
CA ASN A 170 14.93 -26.73 -27.16
C ASN A 170 15.80 -27.39 -26.08
N ASP A 171 17.13 -27.25 -26.14
CA ASP A 171 18.04 -27.87 -25.17
C ASP A 171 18.05 -27.11 -23.84
N LEU A 172 17.27 -27.62 -22.89
CA LEU A 172 17.24 -27.13 -21.51
C LEU A 172 18.63 -27.19 -20.84
N ARG A 173 19.60 -27.97 -21.34
CA ARG A 173 20.97 -27.99 -20.80
C ARG A 173 21.78 -26.76 -21.18
N GLU A 174 21.53 -26.17 -22.34
CA GLU A 174 22.14 -24.89 -22.72
C GLU A 174 21.60 -23.73 -21.86
N MET A 175 20.36 -23.84 -21.34
CA MET A 175 19.88 -22.91 -20.30
C MET A 175 20.76 -22.95 -19.05
N SER A 176 21.34 -24.11 -18.73
CA SER A 176 22.17 -24.26 -17.54
C SER A 176 23.49 -23.54 -17.68
N ILE A 177 24.09 -23.40 -18.87
CA ILE A 177 25.46 -22.83 -19.00
C ILE A 177 25.47 -21.31 -18.78
N THR A 178 24.45 -20.60 -19.27
CA THR A 178 24.31 -19.15 -19.03
C THR A 178 23.91 -18.87 -17.57
N ALA A 179 23.03 -19.69 -16.99
CA ALA A 179 22.72 -19.64 -15.57
C ALA A 179 23.93 -20.03 -14.70
N LEU A 180 24.73 -21.03 -15.10
CA LEU A 180 25.94 -21.50 -14.41
C LEU A 180 27.02 -20.43 -14.41
N ASN A 181 27.18 -19.65 -15.49
CA ASN A 181 28.15 -18.54 -15.49
C ASN A 181 27.71 -17.40 -14.57
N GLU A 182 26.42 -17.07 -14.52
CA GLU A 182 25.90 -16.10 -13.56
C GLU A 182 26.00 -16.62 -12.12
N ASP A 183 25.69 -17.90 -11.89
CA ASP A 183 25.78 -18.54 -10.59
C ASP A 183 27.24 -18.69 -10.12
N MET A 184 28.19 -18.98 -11.00
CA MET A 184 29.62 -19.02 -10.67
C MET A 184 30.17 -17.63 -10.31
N VAL A 185 29.80 -16.59 -11.05
CA VAL A 185 30.17 -15.20 -10.72
C VAL A 185 29.53 -14.78 -9.40
N ARG A 186 28.28 -15.16 -9.18
CA ARG A 186 27.52 -14.93 -7.96
C ARG A 186 28.12 -15.66 -6.75
N GLU A 187 28.55 -16.91 -6.91
CA GLU A 187 29.16 -17.73 -5.86
C GLU A 187 30.56 -17.19 -5.49
N ALA A 188 31.40 -16.86 -6.47
CA ALA A 188 32.71 -16.25 -6.23
C ALA A 188 32.62 -14.85 -5.59
N ALA A 189 31.58 -14.06 -5.91
CA ALA A 189 31.31 -12.80 -5.25
C ALA A 189 30.71 -12.97 -3.85
N ARG A 190 29.85 -13.98 -3.66
CA ARG A 190 29.32 -14.37 -2.34
C ARG A 190 30.46 -14.73 -1.40
N ASP A 191 31.35 -15.63 -1.78
CA ASP A 191 32.47 -16.06 -0.92
C ASP A 191 33.35 -14.88 -0.49
N ARG A 192 33.65 -13.96 -1.42
CA ARG A 192 34.43 -12.75 -1.14
C ARG A 192 33.69 -11.80 -0.19
N LEU A 193 32.40 -11.56 -0.40
CA LEU A 193 31.60 -10.67 0.43
C LEU A 193 31.35 -11.28 1.82
N GLU A 194 31.12 -12.58 1.93
CA GLU A 194 30.98 -13.28 3.21
C GLU A 194 32.26 -13.20 4.04
N ALA A 195 33.43 -13.36 3.42
CA ALA A 195 34.72 -13.19 4.10
C ALA A 195 34.88 -11.77 4.67
N ILE A 196 34.53 -10.74 3.88
CA ILE A 196 34.59 -9.33 4.31
C ILE A 196 33.57 -9.05 5.43
N ILE A 197 32.34 -9.57 5.30
CA ILE A 197 31.29 -9.37 6.31
C ILE A 197 31.67 -10.04 7.64
N ALA A 198 32.18 -11.26 7.59
CA ALA A 198 32.66 -11.98 8.77
C ALA A 198 33.82 -11.24 9.46
N GLU A 199 34.77 -10.70 8.69
CA GLU A 199 35.87 -9.87 9.22
C GLU A 199 35.35 -8.59 9.91
N LYS A 200 34.28 -7.98 9.38
CA LYS A 200 33.72 -6.71 9.88
C LYS A 200 32.60 -6.86 10.92
N GLY A 201 32.10 -8.09 11.15
CA GLY A 201 31.12 -8.40 12.19
C GLY A 201 29.70 -7.90 11.94
N PHE A 202 29.23 -7.84 10.69
CA PHE A 202 27.85 -7.39 10.41
C PHE A 202 26.81 -8.50 10.67
N GLY A 203 25.67 -8.15 11.30
CA GLY A 203 24.72 -9.13 11.83
C GLY A 203 23.54 -9.51 10.92
N THR A 204 23.14 -8.64 9.99
CA THR A 204 21.98 -8.88 9.10
C THR A 204 22.28 -8.43 7.67
N TYR A 205 22.27 -9.35 6.72
CA TYR A 205 22.50 -9.08 5.30
C TYR A 205 21.80 -10.13 4.43
N ASN A 206 21.48 -9.78 3.18
CA ASN A 206 20.95 -10.73 2.19
C ASN A 206 21.86 -10.74 0.97
N LEU A 207 22.64 -11.80 0.79
CA LEU A 207 23.49 -11.98 -0.38
C LEU A 207 22.74 -12.80 -1.43
N PHE A 208 22.34 -12.14 -2.52
CA PHE A 208 21.85 -12.78 -3.73
C PHE A 208 20.56 -13.60 -3.58
N GLY A 209 19.71 -13.33 -2.57
CA GLY A 209 18.43 -14.01 -2.32
C GLY A 209 17.18 -13.19 -2.64
N GLU A 210 16.01 -13.81 -2.46
CA GLU A 210 14.65 -13.29 -2.68
C GLU A 210 14.40 -11.84 -2.19
N PRO A 211 13.41 -11.12 -2.77
CA PRO A 211 13.14 -9.72 -2.46
C PRO A 211 13.10 -9.45 -0.96
N LEU A 212 13.82 -8.40 -0.54
CA LEU A 212 13.99 -7.99 0.85
C LEU A 212 12.64 -7.99 1.58
N ARG A 213 12.52 -8.82 2.62
CA ARG A 213 11.26 -9.02 3.35
C ARG A 213 11.24 -8.28 4.69
N ARG A 214 12.38 -7.71 5.14
CA ARG A 214 12.48 -7.07 6.46
C ARG A 214 12.99 -5.63 6.39
N GLU A 215 12.68 -4.88 7.45
CA GLU A 215 13.21 -3.55 7.69
C GLU A 215 14.74 -3.62 7.89
N PHE A 216 15.46 -2.62 7.37
CA PHE A 216 16.93 -2.50 7.48
C PHE A 216 17.75 -3.59 6.76
N GLU A 217 17.20 -4.23 5.74
CA GLU A 217 17.97 -5.15 4.91
C GLU A 217 18.74 -4.39 3.82
N THR A 218 20.03 -4.68 3.72
CA THR A 218 20.85 -4.33 2.56
C THR A 218 21.11 -5.60 1.78
N GLY A 219 20.80 -5.58 0.48
CA GLY A 219 21.03 -6.69 -0.43
C GLY A 219 21.90 -6.27 -1.60
N ILE A 220 22.66 -7.21 -2.14
CA ILE A 220 23.34 -7.07 -3.43
C ILE A 220 22.95 -8.25 -4.31
N LEU A 221 22.59 -7.95 -5.55
CA LEU A 221 22.14 -8.90 -6.56
C LEU A 221 23.00 -8.72 -7.80
N PHE A 222 23.37 -9.81 -8.46
CA PHE A 222 23.91 -9.78 -9.81
C PHE A 222 22.89 -10.47 -10.72
N SER A 223 22.41 -9.76 -11.74
CA SER A 223 21.47 -10.26 -12.74
C SER A 223 21.73 -9.53 -14.05
N ASP A 224 21.72 -10.25 -15.17
CA ASP A 224 21.87 -9.68 -16.51
C ASP A 224 23.12 -8.80 -16.66
N GLY A 225 24.24 -9.19 -16.04
CA GLY A 225 25.49 -8.44 -16.11
C GLY A 225 25.48 -7.07 -15.42
N VAL A 226 24.53 -6.84 -14.49
CA VAL A 226 24.43 -5.63 -13.67
C VAL A 226 24.42 -6.02 -12.20
N TRP A 227 25.20 -5.31 -11.41
CA TRP A 227 25.16 -5.39 -9.95
C TRP A 227 24.12 -4.41 -9.42
N THR A 228 23.12 -4.90 -8.71
CA THR A 228 22.08 -4.10 -8.10
C THR A 228 22.22 -4.14 -6.59
N VAL A 229 22.39 -2.97 -5.97
CA VAL A 229 22.38 -2.83 -4.51
C VAL A 229 21.01 -2.33 -4.07
N HIS A 230 20.34 -3.13 -3.26
CA HIS A 230 19.04 -2.85 -2.66
C HIS A 230 19.23 -2.42 -1.21
N THR A 231 18.53 -1.36 -0.81
CA THR A 231 18.50 -0.89 0.58
C THR A 231 17.08 -0.65 1.02
N THR A 232 16.65 -1.25 2.13
CA THR A 232 15.43 -0.86 2.83
C THR A 232 15.78 0.02 4.02
N GLY A 233 15.16 1.20 4.10
CA GLY A 233 15.22 2.07 5.28
C GLY A 233 14.22 1.67 6.38
N GLU A 234 14.20 2.47 7.44
CA GLU A 234 13.28 2.33 8.59
C GLU A 234 11.82 2.18 8.12
N ARG A 235 11.12 1.15 8.63
CA ARG A 235 9.74 0.77 8.27
C ARG A 235 9.51 0.23 6.84
N GLY A 236 10.56 -0.07 6.08
CA GLY A 236 10.45 -0.65 4.73
C GLY A 236 9.90 0.30 3.66
N TYR A 237 9.72 1.60 3.96
CA TYR A 237 9.14 2.58 3.02
C TYR A 237 10.18 3.27 2.12
N ASN A 238 11.46 3.26 2.51
CA ASN A 238 12.54 3.86 1.73
C ASN A 238 13.34 2.75 1.04
N TYR A 239 12.75 2.17 0.00
CA TYR A 239 13.46 1.26 -0.89
C TYR A 239 14.33 2.07 -1.86
N ARG A 240 15.64 1.84 -1.85
CA ARG A 240 16.57 2.41 -2.81
C ARG A 240 17.25 1.29 -3.56
N GLU A 241 17.25 1.43 -4.88
CA GLU A 241 17.89 0.52 -5.81
C GLU A 241 18.94 1.30 -6.60
N ARG A 242 20.15 0.77 -6.67
CA ARG A 242 21.24 1.36 -7.45
C ARG A 242 21.91 0.29 -8.29
N HIS A 243 22.12 0.60 -9.55
CA HIS A 243 22.71 -0.29 -10.54
C HIS A 243 24.17 0.09 -10.81
N TYR A 244 25.03 -0.90 -10.91
CA TYR A 244 26.46 -0.76 -11.11
C TYR A 244 26.92 -1.76 -12.17
N SER A 245 27.74 -1.30 -13.12
CA SER A 245 28.39 -2.16 -14.10
C SER A 245 29.65 -2.84 -13.54
N ASP A 246 30.21 -2.31 -12.45
CA ASP A 246 31.44 -2.79 -11.82
C ASP A 246 31.17 -3.41 -10.43
N GLU A 247 31.71 -4.61 -10.20
CA GLU A 247 31.57 -5.35 -8.93
C GLU A 247 32.18 -4.57 -7.75
N THR A 248 33.32 -3.91 -7.97
CA THR A 248 34.06 -3.22 -6.90
C THR A 248 33.26 -2.02 -6.40
N GLU A 249 32.67 -1.26 -7.32
CA GLU A 249 31.80 -0.14 -6.98
C GLU A 249 30.51 -0.59 -6.28
N ALA A 250 29.86 -1.64 -6.79
CA ALA A 250 28.66 -2.21 -6.17
C ALA A 250 28.94 -2.70 -4.74
N SER A 251 30.04 -3.43 -4.55
CA SER A 251 30.48 -3.94 -3.25
C SER A 251 30.79 -2.81 -2.27
N ARG A 252 31.46 -1.75 -2.73
CA ARG A 252 31.76 -0.56 -1.91
C ARG A 252 30.47 0.11 -1.42
N VAL A 253 29.48 0.26 -2.29
CA VAL A 253 28.19 0.88 -1.92
C VAL A 253 27.39 -0.04 -1.01
N PHE A 254 27.33 -1.33 -1.31
CA PHE A 254 26.69 -2.34 -0.46
C PHE A 254 27.26 -2.31 0.97
N LEU A 255 28.58 -2.34 1.13
CA LEU A 255 29.22 -2.29 2.46
C LEU A 255 28.96 -0.97 3.19
N SER A 256 28.93 0.15 2.47
CA SER A 256 28.60 1.47 3.05
C SER A 256 27.18 1.51 3.60
N GLU A 257 26.21 1.02 2.83
CA GLU A 257 24.81 0.99 3.24
C GLU A 257 24.57 -0.06 4.34
N LEU A 258 25.24 -1.22 4.28
CA LEU A 258 25.19 -2.25 5.31
C LEU A 258 25.70 -1.72 6.66
N LYS A 259 26.79 -0.95 6.66
CA LYS A 259 27.30 -0.28 7.87
C LYS A 259 26.28 0.71 8.44
N ARG A 260 25.63 1.48 7.56
CA ARG A 260 24.60 2.45 7.93
C ARG A 260 23.37 1.78 8.54
N ASN A 261 22.89 0.70 7.94
CA ASN A 261 21.73 -0.04 8.43
C ASN A 261 21.98 -0.76 9.76
N ASN A 262 23.18 -1.32 9.99
CA ASN A 262 23.52 -1.91 11.29
C ASN A 262 23.52 -0.86 12.42
N HIS A 263 23.99 0.37 12.17
CA HIS A 263 23.88 1.46 13.16
C HIS A 263 22.42 1.79 13.53
N TYR A 264 21.49 1.71 12.58
CA TYR A 264 20.07 1.90 12.87
C TYR A 264 19.47 0.71 13.62
N LEU A 265 19.90 -0.51 13.32
CA LEU A 265 19.45 -1.72 14.01
C LEU A 265 19.83 -1.71 15.51
N ASP A 266 21.05 -1.28 15.84
CA ASP A 266 21.50 -1.13 17.23
C ASP A 266 20.63 -0.11 17.99
N ALA A 267 20.34 1.04 17.37
CA ALA A 267 19.45 2.05 17.95
C ALA A 267 18.01 1.53 18.12
N TYR A 268 17.53 0.74 17.15
CA TYR A 268 16.19 0.15 17.18
C TYR A 268 16.06 -0.93 18.25
N VAL A 269 17.06 -1.81 18.44
CA VAL A 269 17.05 -2.84 19.49
C VAL A 269 16.99 -2.21 20.88
N VAL A 270 17.75 -1.13 21.11
CA VAL A 270 17.69 -0.38 22.37
C VAL A 270 16.30 0.24 22.59
N ALA A 271 15.69 0.81 21.55
CA ALA A 271 14.34 1.36 21.62
C ALA A 271 13.26 0.28 21.82
N HIS A 272 13.42 -0.88 21.20
CA HIS A 272 12.48 -2.01 21.31
C HIS A 272 12.56 -2.69 22.68
N GLN A 273 13.76 -2.85 23.24
CA GLN A 273 13.94 -3.33 24.62
C GLN A 273 13.28 -2.39 25.62
N ARG A 274 13.43 -1.07 25.43
CA ARG A 274 12.73 -0.05 26.23
C ARG A 274 11.20 -0.17 26.13
N MET A 275 10.67 -0.35 24.92
CA MET A 275 9.24 -0.53 24.68
C MET A 275 8.69 -1.83 25.30
N MET A 276 9.46 -2.93 25.24
CA MET A 276 9.08 -4.20 25.87
C MET A 276 9.10 -4.11 27.40
N GLN A 277 10.02 -3.33 27.96
CA GLN A 277 10.07 -3.03 29.39
C GLN A 277 8.85 -2.18 29.83
N GLU A 278 8.50 -1.16 29.05
CA GLU A 278 7.29 -0.35 29.25
C GLU A 278 5.99 -1.18 29.15
N HIS A 279 5.96 -2.21 28.29
CA HIS A 279 4.83 -3.12 28.16
C HIS A 279 4.71 -4.09 29.36
N SER A 280 5.84 -4.62 29.85
CA SER A 280 5.90 -5.43 31.08
C SER A 280 5.39 -4.64 32.30
N ASP A 281 5.78 -3.37 32.40
CA ASP A 281 5.30 -2.47 33.45
C ASP A 281 3.79 -2.17 33.31
N SER A 282 3.25 -2.14 32.09
CA SER A 282 1.80 -1.96 31.85
C SER A 282 0.96 -3.14 32.35
N VAL A 283 1.41 -4.38 32.12
CA VAL A 283 0.70 -5.59 32.59
C VAL A 283 0.74 -5.68 34.12
N ALA A 284 1.89 -5.35 34.74
CA ALA A 284 2.00 -5.26 36.20
C ALA A 284 1.10 -4.16 36.78
N LYS A 285 1.02 -2.99 36.12
CA LYS A 285 0.12 -1.89 36.49
C LYS A 285 -1.35 -2.27 36.40
N GLU A 286 -1.79 -3.00 35.38
CA GLU A 286 -3.19 -3.42 35.26
C GLU A 286 -3.59 -4.44 36.33
N ALA A 287 -2.72 -5.42 36.62
CA ALA A 287 -2.95 -6.41 37.68
C ALA A 287 -2.96 -5.76 39.09
N ALA A 288 -2.08 -4.79 39.33
CA ALA A 288 -2.08 -3.96 40.53
C ALA A 288 -3.35 -3.11 40.65
N ARG A 289 -3.76 -2.47 39.55
CA ARG A 289 -4.98 -1.65 39.48
C ARG A 289 -6.24 -2.44 39.79
N ALA A 290 -6.42 -3.61 39.20
CA ALA A 290 -7.58 -4.46 39.47
C ALA A 290 -7.67 -4.88 40.95
N ARG A 291 -6.53 -5.17 41.58
CA ARG A 291 -6.46 -5.50 43.02
C ARG A 291 -6.84 -4.30 43.90
N LEU A 292 -6.33 -3.11 43.59
CA LEU A 292 -6.63 -1.89 44.34
C LEU A 292 -8.07 -1.42 44.15
N GLU A 293 -8.61 -1.43 42.92
CA GLU A 293 -10.00 -1.05 42.65
C GLU A 293 -10.99 -1.93 43.44
N LYS A 294 -10.72 -3.24 43.54
CA LYS A 294 -11.52 -4.16 44.36
C LYS A 294 -11.53 -3.74 45.84
N ILE A 295 -10.37 -3.49 46.43
CA ILE A 295 -10.23 -3.09 47.85
C ILE A 295 -10.93 -1.75 48.11
N ILE A 296 -10.77 -0.79 47.19
CA ILE A 296 -11.35 0.55 47.29
C ILE A 296 -12.88 0.49 47.24
N VAL A 297 -13.45 -0.31 46.34
CA VAL A 297 -14.91 -0.50 46.21
C VAL A 297 -15.47 -1.21 47.44
N GLU A 298 -14.83 -2.28 47.91
CA GLU A 298 -15.24 -3.02 49.12
C GLU A 298 -15.26 -2.12 50.37
N ARG A 299 -14.36 -1.15 50.44
CA ARG A 299 -14.25 -0.20 51.57
C ARG A 299 -15.00 1.12 51.37
N GLY A 300 -15.62 1.33 50.20
CA GLY A 300 -16.47 2.49 49.92
C GLY A 300 -15.74 3.83 49.78
N TYR A 301 -14.45 3.83 49.40
CA TYR A 301 -13.67 5.06 49.23
C TYR A 301 -14.04 5.81 47.94
N ARG A 302 -14.16 7.15 47.99
CA ARG A 302 -14.74 7.96 46.91
C ARG A 302 -13.79 8.95 46.22
N SER A 303 -12.53 9.03 46.64
CA SER A 303 -11.57 10.02 46.10
C SER A 303 -10.17 9.43 46.01
N TYR A 304 -9.88 8.77 44.89
CA TYR A 304 -8.60 8.11 44.65
C TYR A 304 -8.17 8.32 43.19
N ASN A 305 -6.87 8.36 42.94
CA ASN A 305 -6.32 8.40 41.59
C ASN A 305 -5.31 7.26 41.41
N LEU A 306 -5.69 6.24 40.64
CA LEU A 306 -4.81 5.10 40.37
C LEU A 306 -4.05 5.33 39.07
N PHE A 307 -2.72 5.40 39.15
CA PHE A 307 -1.82 5.38 38.00
C PHE A 307 -2.02 6.49 36.95
N ARG A 308 -2.56 7.66 37.33
CA ARG A 308 -2.56 8.86 36.47
C ARG A 308 -1.73 9.97 37.10
N ASN A 309 -0.84 10.57 36.30
CA ASN A 309 0.01 11.68 36.71
C ASN A 309 -0.75 13.03 36.66
N THR A 310 -1.86 13.15 37.39
CA THR A 310 -2.64 14.38 37.44
C THR A 310 -2.98 14.72 38.89
N GLY A 311 -1.98 15.16 39.66
CA GLY A 311 -2.16 15.69 41.02
C GLY A 311 -2.87 17.05 41.05
N GLN A 312 -3.91 17.23 40.23
CA GLN A 312 -4.64 18.49 40.08
C GLN A 312 -5.94 18.54 40.89
N GLY A 313 -6.37 17.42 41.50
CA GLY A 313 -7.51 17.42 42.42
C GLY A 313 -7.10 17.71 43.87
N GLU A 314 -7.94 18.48 44.57
CA GLU A 314 -7.81 18.73 46.01
C GLU A 314 -8.01 17.43 46.80
N TYR A 315 -7.07 17.09 47.70
CA TYR A 315 -7.10 15.89 48.54
C TYR A 315 -7.03 14.55 47.78
N GLU A 316 -6.28 14.51 46.67
CA GLU A 316 -6.03 13.28 45.96
C GLU A 316 -4.86 12.52 46.58
N THR A 317 -5.13 11.29 46.99
CA THR A 317 -4.11 10.28 47.25
C THR A 317 -3.95 9.45 45.98
N GLY A 318 -2.73 9.32 45.48
CA GLY A 318 -2.41 8.48 44.32
C GLY A 318 -1.22 7.58 44.55
N ILE A 319 -1.14 6.52 43.74
CA ILE A 319 -0.03 5.57 43.71
C ILE A 319 0.39 5.32 42.26
N LEU A 320 1.70 5.27 42.02
CA LEU A 320 2.33 5.13 40.72
C LEU A 320 3.44 4.08 40.78
N LEU A 321 3.66 3.35 39.68
CA LEU A 321 4.82 2.48 39.50
C LEU A 321 5.64 3.01 38.32
N GLU A 322 6.85 3.49 38.58
CA GLU A 322 7.78 3.96 37.54
C GLU A 322 9.14 3.30 37.74
N ASN A 323 9.65 2.63 36.71
CA ASN A 323 10.95 1.96 36.73
C ASN A 323 11.15 0.99 37.92
N GLY A 324 10.10 0.25 38.28
CA GLY A 324 10.14 -0.69 39.40
C GLY A 324 10.08 -0.05 40.80
N VAL A 325 9.85 1.26 40.91
CA VAL A 325 9.68 1.97 42.18
C VAL A 325 8.23 2.41 42.34
N TRP A 326 7.65 2.11 43.51
CA TRP A 326 6.29 2.52 43.85
C TRP A 326 6.31 3.89 44.53
N THR A 327 5.64 4.88 43.95
CA THR A 327 5.55 6.22 44.53
C THR A 327 4.11 6.48 44.99
N VAL A 328 3.94 6.77 46.28
CA VAL A 328 2.66 7.26 46.84
C VAL A 328 2.75 8.78 46.96
N TYR A 329 1.73 9.47 46.48
CA TYR A 329 1.64 10.92 46.62
C TYR A 329 0.31 11.38 47.22
N VAL A 330 0.37 12.48 47.98
CA VAL A 330 -0.78 13.08 48.67
C VAL A 330 -0.79 14.58 48.41
N THR A 331 -1.93 15.12 47.94
CA THR A 331 -2.14 16.57 47.80
C THR A 331 -2.92 17.12 49.01
N HIS A 332 -2.52 18.29 49.54
CA HIS A 332 -3.17 18.95 50.68
C HIS A 332 -3.76 20.31 50.26
N GLU A 333 -4.97 20.64 50.73
CA GLU A 333 -5.78 21.84 50.33
C GLU A 333 -5.10 23.21 50.49
N ARG A 334 -4.00 23.28 51.25
CA ARG A 334 -3.30 24.54 51.54
C ARG A 334 -1.84 24.55 51.09
N ALA A 335 -1.33 23.42 50.64
CA ALA A 335 0.05 23.33 50.20
C ALA A 335 0.05 23.13 48.68
N SER A 336 0.70 24.04 47.96
CA SER A 336 1.17 23.79 46.59
C SER A 336 2.18 22.63 46.51
N GLU A 337 2.45 21.95 47.62
CA GLU A 337 3.44 20.90 47.78
C GLU A 337 2.76 19.54 47.74
N ILE A 338 3.22 18.71 46.80
CA ILE A 338 2.83 17.32 46.69
C ILE A 338 3.79 16.52 47.57
N TYR A 339 3.29 15.92 48.65
CA TYR A 339 4.11 14.98 49.42
C TYR A 339 4.26 13.70 48.60
N ARG A 340 5.50 13.29 48.31
CA ARG A 340 5.82 12.07 47.56
C ARG A 340 6.73 11.18 48.41
N LYS A 341 6.43 9.89 48.45
CA LYS A 341 7.29 8.90 49.08
C LYS A 341 7.43 7.67 48.18
N ASP A 342 8.67 7.29 47.94
CA ASP A 342 9.05 6.15 47.12
C ASP A 342 9.25 4.91 47.99
N PHE A 343 8.85 3.77 47.46
CA PHE A 343 8.87 2.47 48.11
C PHE A 343 9.44 1.44 47.13
N ALA A 344 10.37 0.62 47.60
CA ALA A 344 10.86 -0.53 46.85
C ALA A 344 9.91 -1.74 46.95
N ASP A 345 9.11 -1.81 48.02
CA ASP A 345 8.18 -2.90 48.31
C ASP A 345 6.73 -2.49 47.99
N GLU A 346 6.02 -3.34 47.24
CA GLU A 346 4.61 -3.11 46.82
C GLU A 346 3.66 -3.06 48.02
N ALA A 347 3.85 -3.93 49.02
CA ALA A 347 2.96 -4.02 50.17
C ALA A 347 3.07 -2.78 51.06
N GLU A 348 4.29 -2.28 51.31
CA GLU A 348 4.51 -1.04 52.07
C GLU A 348 3.89 0.18 51.36
N ALA A 349 4.03 0.27 50.04
CA ALA A 349 3.41 1.33 49.25
C ALA A 349 1.89 1.28 49.34
N TYR A 350 1.31 0.07 49.33
CA TYR A 350 -0.14 -0.12 49.40
C TYR A 350 -0.69 0.23 50.76
N GLU A 351 -0.02 -0.17 51.85
CA GLU A 351 -0.43 0.19 53.20
C GLU A 351 -0.42 1.71 53.39
N MET A 352 0.62 2.39 52.91
CA MET A 352 0.71 3.85 52.97
C MET A 352 -0.40 4.51 52.15
N PHE A 353 -0.62 4.06 50.92
CA PHE A 353 -1.68 4.57 50.04
C PHE A 353 -3.06 4.42 50.68
N LEU A 354 -3.39 3.23 51.21
CA LEU A 354 -4.68 2.96 51.84
C LEU A 354 -4.87 3.75 53.14
N SER A 355 -3.81 3.92 53.94
CA SER A 355 -3.85 4.73 55.16
C SER A 355 -4.19 6.20 54.86
N HIS A 356 -3.50 6.80 53.89
CA HIS A 356 -3.79 8.18 53.49
C HIS A 356 -5.16 8.32 52.82
N LEU A 357 -5.58 7.33 52.03
CA LEU A 357 -6.90 7.32 51.42
C LEU A 357 -8.00 7.27 52.49
N GLN A 358 -7.84 6.44 53.52
CA GLN A 358 -8.78 6.37 54.64
C GLN A 358 -8.86 7.71 55.37
N PHE A 359 -7.71 8.29 55.74
CA PHE A 359 -7.64 9.58 56.42
C PHE A 359 -8.36 10.70 55.64
N ASN A 360 -8.13 10.78 54.32
CA ASN A 360 -8.76 11.78 53.47
C ASN A 360 -10.29 11.59 53.36
N ASN A 361 -10.77 10.35 53.28
CA ASN A 361 -12.22 10.07 53.24
C ASN A 361 -12.91 10.36 54.57
N GLU A 362 -12.28 10.03 55.71
CA GLU A 362 -12.80 10.36 57.05
C GLU A 362 -12.87 11.88 57.25
N GLY A 363 -11.82 12.61 56.86
CA GLY A 363 -11.81 14.07 56.88
C GLY A 363 -12.91 14.70 56.02
N ARG A 364 -13.17 14.16 54.82
CA ARG A 364 -14.28 14.61 53.96
C ARG A 364 -15.64 14.32 54.60
N ALA A 365 -15.85 13.11 55.12
CA ALA A 365 -17.12 12.75 55.76
C ALA A 365 -17.45 13.65 56.96
N GLN A 366 -16.42 14.02 57.75
CA GLN A 366 -16.56 14.96 58.85
C GLN A 366 -16.91 16.37 58.35
N ARG A 367 -16.23 16.89 57.32
CA ARG A 367 -16.55 18.20 56.71
C ARG A 367 -17.96 18.24 56.11
N ASP A 368 -18.39 17.17 55.45
CA ASP A 368 -19.75 17.08 54.92
C ASP A 368 -20.80 17.07 56.04
N LYS A 369 -20.50 16.41 57.16
CA LYS A 369 -21.35 16.43 58.35
C LYS A 369 -21.43 17.83 58.96
N GLU A 370 -20.30 18.52 59.09
CA GLU A 370 -20.23 19.91 59.57
C GLU A 370 -20.97 20.87 58.64
N ARG A 371 -20.80 20.73 57.32
CA ARG A 371 -21.52 21.53 56.32
C ARG A 371 -23.04 21.32 56.43
N ARG A 372 -23.52 20.08 56.59
CA ARG A 372 -24.95 19.81 56.80
C ARG A 372 -25.48 20.40 58.10
N LEU A 373 -24.69 20.34 59.18
CA LEU A 373 -25.07 20.96 60.45
C LEU A 373 -25.16 22.49 60.30
N GLU A 374 -24.22 23.10 59.59
CA GLU A 374 -24.23 24.53 59.32
C GLU A 374 -25.37 24.95 58.39
N GLU A 375 -25.63 24.19 57.32
CA GLU A 375 -26.80 24.38 56.45
C GLU A 375 -28.11 24.28 57.25
N THR A 376 -28.19 23.33 58.19
CA THR A 376 -29.36 23.19 59.08
C THR A 376 -29.47 24.38 60.06
N ARG A 377 -28.34 24.87 60.58
CA ARG A 377 -28.29 26.05 61.46
C ARG A 377 -28.75 27.31 60.73
N LEU A 378 -28.22 27.55 59.53
CA LEU A 378 -28.59 28.68 58.67
C LEU A 378 -30.06 28.61 58.24
N ALA A 379 -30.56 27.42 57.88
CA ALA A 379 -31.97 27.23 57.56
C ALA A 379 -32.89 27.54 58.75
N HIS A 380 -32.44 27.25 59.98
CA HIS A 380 -33.18 27.61 61.19
C HIS A 380 -33.14 29.11 61.48
N GLU A 381 -32.00 29.79 61.26
CA GLU A 381 -31.86 31.24 61.42
C GLU A 381 -32.70 32.04 60.40
N VAL A 382 -32.76 31.61 59.13
CA VAL A 382 -33.57 32.27 58.08
C VAL A 382 -35.08 32.15 58.32
N SER A 383 -35.54 31.12 59.03
CA SER A 383 -36.96 30.95 59.35
C SER A 383 -37.46 31.87 60.48
N VAL A 384 -36.59 32.70 61.08
CA VAL A 384 -36.91 33.60 62.21
C VAL A 384 -36.83 35.08 61.81
N GLU A 385 -36.94 35.43 60.53
CA GLU A 385 -37.08 36.84 60.16
C GLU A 385 -38.49 37.38 60.48
N PRO A 386 -38.59 38.54 61.18
CA PRO A 386 -39.87 39.16 61.50
C PRO A 386 -40.49 39.73 60.22
N THR A 387 -41.75 39.38 59.98
CA THR A 387 -42.59 39.87 58.87
C THR A 387 -42.74 41.39 58.91
N GLY A 388 -41.77 42.10 58.33
CA GLY A 388 -41.84 43.51 58.00
C GLY A 388 -42.49 43.72 56.64
N ASN A 389 -43.73 44.20 56.64
CA ASN A 389 -44.50 44.61 55.47
C ASN A 389 -43.69 45.50 54.51
N PHE A 390 -43.55 45.10 53.25
CA PHE A 390 -43.21 46.03 52.17
C PHE A 390 -44.02 45.75 50.91
N THR A 391 -45.00 46.62 50.69
CA THR A 391 -45.75 46.75 49.44
C THR A 391 -45.00 47.72 48.52
N GLY A 392 -44.75 47.33 47.27
CA GLY A 392 -44.17 48.25 46.29
C GLY A 392 -43.89 47.61 44.94
N SER A 393 -44.87 47.73 44.05
CA SER A 393 -44.75 47.60 42.60
C SER A 393 -43.65 48.51 42.04
N ASP A 394 -42.85 48.03 41.09
CA ASP A 394 -42.78 48.70 39.78
C ASP A 394 -42.11 47.87 38.68
N GLN A 395 -42.61 48.10 37.47
CA GLN A 395 -42.17 47.54 36.20
C GLN A 395 -40.91 48.26 35.67
N GLY A 396 -40.12 47.61 34.82
CA GLY A 396 -39.01 48.27 34.14
C GLY A 396 -38.38 47.46 33.01
N VAL A 397 -38.94 47.60 31.82
CA VAL A 397 -38.39 47.22 30.50
C VAL A 397 -37.16 48.06 30.15
N THR A 398 -36.14 47.50 29.49
CA THR A 398 -35.30 48.15 28.43
C THR A 398 -34.47 47.07 27.71
N VAL A 399 -34.62 46.82 26.40
CA VAL A 399 -34.14 47.54 25.19
C VAL A 399 -32.73 47.11 24.72
N PHE A 400 -32.67 46.76 23.44
CA PHE A 400 -31.54 46.34 22.59
C PHE A 400 -30.30 47.26 22.62
N SER A 401 -29.13 46.67 22.33
CA SER A 401 -28.00 47.35 21.66
C SER A 401 -27.29 46.38 20.72
N PRO A 402 -27.21 46.67 19.40
CA PRO A 402 -26.29 46.01 18.48
C PRO A 402 -25.17 46.99 18.10
N ASP A 403 -23.97 46.80 18.63
CA ASP A 403 -22.73 47.35 18.06
C ASP A 403 -21.53 46.68 18.74
N SER A 404 -20.92 45.69 18.07
CA SER A 404 -19.52 45.36 18.32
C SER A 404 -18.85 44.82 17.06
N LEU A 405 -18.25 45.74 16.32
CA LEU A 405 -17.11 45.49 15.43
C LEU A 405 -15.94 44.98 16.27
N GLY A 406 -15.34 43.84 15.90
CA GLY A 406 -14.09 43.40 16.53
C GLY A 406 -13.59 42.03 16.09
N SER A 407 -12.53 42.05 15.27
CA SER A 407 -11.51 41.00 15.05
C SER A 407 -11.75 40.02 13.89
N PRO A 408 -10.91 40.05 12.83
CA PRO A 408 -10.82 38.93 11.90
C PRO A 408 -10.20 37.75 12.66
N SER A 409 -11.05 36.81 13.02
CA SER A 409 -10.63 35.48 13.47
C SER A 409 -9.85 34.84 12.33
N GLN A 410 -8.52 34.80 12.46
CA GLN A 410 -7.70 33.84 11.73
C GLN A 410 -8.20 32.45 12.16
N LYS A 411 -9.14 31.90 11.39
CA LYS A 411 -9.41 30.47 11.38
C LYS A 411 -8.09 29.84 10.93
N GLY A 412 -7.33 29.31 11.89
CA GLY A 412 -6.22 28.42 11.56
C GLY A 412 -6.75 27.38 10.60
N THR A 413 -6.19 27.34 9.40
CA THR A 413 -6.39 26.29 8.42
C THR A 413 -5.85 25.02 9.07
N ALA A 414 -6.70 24.36 9.86
CA ALA A 414 -6.44 23.02 10.33
C ALA A 414 -6.20 22.20 9.07
N THR A 415 -4.94 21.82 8.83
CA THR A 415 -4.52 21.02 7.69
C THR A 415 -5.44 19.81 7.62
N GLY A 416 -6.46 19.91 6.77
CA GLY A 416 -7.57 18.98 6.74
C GLY A 416 -6.99 17.61 6.47
N ARG A 417 -7.22 16.66 7.38
CA ARG A 417 -6.78 15.29 7.20
C ARG A 417 -7.34 14.82 5.86
N GLN A 418 -6.48 14.65 4.86
CA GLN A 418 -6.89 14.23 3.52
C GLN A 418 -7.71 12.95 3.64
N ASP A 419 -8.92 12.96 3.08
CA ASP A 419 -9.73 11.75 3.03
C ASP A 419 -9.00 10.74 2.12
N THR A 420 -8.94 9.49 2.54
CA THR A 420 -8.20 8.46 1.80
C THR A 420 -9.12 7.34 1.29
N GLY A 421 -10.43 7.44 1.56
CA GLY A 421 -11.39 6.36 1.28
C GLY A 421 -11.22 5.16 2.22
N ARG A 422 -10.47 5.32 3.32
CA ARG A 422 -10.27 4.26 4.33
C ARG A 422 -11.60 3.83 4.96
N ILE A 423 -12.51 4.78 5.19
CA ILE A 423 -13.80 4.52 5.82
C ILE A 423 -14.62 3.55 4.96
N SER A 424 -14.60 3.69 3.64
CA SER A 424 -15.32 2.82 2.71
C SER A 424 -14.91 1.35 2.84
N TRP A 425 -13.63 1.05 3.14
CA TRP A 425 -13.19 -0.31 3.43
C TRP A 425 -13.49 -0.76 4.87
N ALA A 426 -13.34 0.15 5.83
CA ALA A 426 -13.57 -0.16 7.24
C ALA A 426 -15.05 -0.53 7.52
N LEU A 427 -15.99 0.07 6.78
CA LEU A 427 -17.42 -0.27 6.86
C LEU A 427 -17.70 -1.74 6.47
N GLY A 428 -16.83 -2.38 5.68
CA GLY A 428 -16.92 -3.82 5.44
C GLY A 428 -16.78 -4.66 6.71
N LEU A 429 -16.07 -4.18 7.73
CA LEU A 429 -15.90 -4.89 9.00
C LEU A 429 -17.19 -4.96 9.82
N LEU A 430 -18.21 -4.15 9.50
CA LEU A 430 -19.53 -4.25 10.12
C LEU A 430 -20.19 -5.61 9.86
N ALA A 431 -19.77 -6.34 8.82
CA ALA A 431 -20.24 -7.70 8.53
C ALA A 431 -19.90 -8.70 9.66
N PHE A 432 -18.98 -8.36 10.56
CA PHE A 432 -18.59 -9.20 11.71
C PHE A 432 -19.20 -8.73 13.03
N ALA A 433 -20.03 -7.67 13.02
CA ALA A 433 -20.81 -7.32 14.18
C ALA A 433 -21.73 -8.50 14.56
N PRO A 434 -21.90 -8.82 15.86
CA PRO A 434 -22.70 -9.94 16.32
C PRO A 434 -24.21 -9.64 16.24
N ILE A 435 -24.67 -9.18 15.08
CA ILE A 435 -26.07 -8.90 14.77
C ILE A 435 -26.45 -9.82 13.60
N PRO A 436 -27.15 -10.94 13.85
CA PRO A 436 -27.47 -11.92 12.81
C PRO A 436 -28.14 -11.26 11.60
N VAL A 437 -27.65 -11.55 10.40
CA VAL A 437 -28.17 -11.13 9.08
C VAL A 437 -28.06 -9.62 8.79
N LEU A 438 -28.36 -8.76 9.75
CA LEU A 438 -28.31 -7.30 9.58
C LEU A 438 -26.89 -6.77 9.40
N ASN A 439 -25.88 -7.49 9.93
CA ASN A 439 -24.47 -7.13 9.83
C ASN A 439 -23.96 -7.07 8.38
N ILE A 440 -24.27 -8.07 7.54
CA ILE A 440 -23.88 -8.08 6.11
C ILE A 440 -24.59 -6.95 5.37
N VAL A 441 -25.89 -6.76 5.61
CA VAL A 441 -26.66 -5.69 4.95
C VAL A 441 -26.10 -4.32 5.33
N ALA A 442 -25.82 -4.08 6.61
CA ALA A 442 -25.21 -2.84 7.09
C ALA A 442 -23.82 -2.60 6.49
N ALA A 443 -23.00 -3.64 6.35
CA ALA A 443 -21.70 -3.54 5.71
C ALA A 443 -21.82 -3.16 4.23
N VAL A 444 -22.67 -3.85 3.47
CA VAL A 444 -22.89 -3.56 2.04
C VAL A 444 -23.42 -2.13 1.86
N VAL A 445 -24.46 -1.76 2.60
CA VAL A 445 -25.05 -0.42 2.55
C VAL A 445 -24.03 0.62 2.97
N GLY A 446 -23.22 0.37 4.00
CA GLY A 446 -22.17 1.28 4.44
C GLY A 446 -21.10 1.49 3.37
N MET A 447 -20.57 0.42 2.80
CA MET A 447 -19.57 0.50 1.72
C MET A 447 -20.13 1.21 0.48
N PHE A 448 -21.43 1.06 0.19
CA PHE A 448 -22.09 1.73 -0.93
C PHE A 448 -22.43 3.20 -0.63
N ALA A 449 -22.88 3.52 0.59
CA ALA A 449 -23.17 4.90 0.99
C ALA A 449 -21.91 5.75 1.07
N ALA A 450 -20.77 5.15 1.44
CA ALA A 450 -19.46 5.80 1.38
C ALA A 450 -18.97 6.03 -0.07
N TYR A 451 -19.65 5.47 -1.07
CA TYR A 451 -19.46 5.82 -2.47
C TYR A 451 -20.38 6.98 -2.83
N SER A 452 -19.95 8.20 -2.49
CA SER A 452 -20.53 9.44 -3.00
C SER A 452 -19.62 9.99 -4.11
N PRO A 453 -20.05 9.99 -5.38
CA PRO A 453 -19.28 10.55 -6.48
C PRO A 453 -19.01 12.05 -6.34
N ASP A 454 -19.89 12.78 -5.64
CA ASP A 454 -19.82 14.24 -5.51
C ASP A 454 -18.92 14.67 -4.35
N GLU A 455 -18.95 13.97 -3.20
CA GLU A 455 -18.12 14.32 -2.02
C GLU A 455 -16.64 14.00 -2.21
N ASN A 456 -16.30 13.08 -3.12
CA ASN A 456 -14.92 12.66 -3.36
C ASN A 456 -14.24 13.37 -4.55
N ARG A 457 -14.89 14.37 -5.17
CA ARG A 457 -14.35 15.04 -6.37
C ARG A 457 -12.98 15.67 -6.15
N GLY A 458 -12.71 16.19 -4.96
CA GLY A 458 -11.41 16.77 -4.59
C GLY A 458 -10.31 15.73 -4.26
N ASN A 459 -10.61 14.43 -4.21
CA ASN A 459 -9.62 13.41 -3.88
C ASN A 459 -9.81 12.10 -4.65
N GLN A 460 -9.08 11.98 -5.76
CA GLN A 460 -9.14 10.82 -6.65
C GLN A 460 -8.79 9.49 -5.95
N VAL A 461 -7.89 9.51 -4.96
CA VAL A 461 -7.51 8.30 -4.20
C VAL A 461 -8.69 7.81 -3.34
N ALA A 462 -9.38 8.73 -2.67
CA ALA A 462 -10.57 8.42 -1.89
C ALA A 462 -11.71 7.89 -2.79
N ALA A 463 -11.96 8.56 -3.92
CA ALA A 463 -12.97 8.14 -4.91
C ALA A 463 -12.71 6.72 -5.44
N ASP A 464 -11.48 6.43 -5.84
CA ASP A 464 -11.09 5.11 -6.35
C ASP A 464 -11.21 4.02 -5.28
N ASN A 465 -10.81 4.30 -4.04
CA ASN A 465 -10.96 3.37 -2.93
C ASN A 465 -12.43 3.10 -2.60
N ALA A 466 -13.28 4.13 -2.57
CA ALA A 466 -14.71 3.99 -2.37
C ALA A 466 -15.35 3.13 -3.49
N ARG A 467 -14.98 3.37 -4.75
CA ARG A 467 -15.45 2.58 -5.90
C ARG A 467 -15.05 1.11 -5.78
N ASN A 468 -13.77 0.84 -5.47
CA ASN A 468 -13.27 -0.53 -5.35
C ASN A 468 -13.90 -1.27 -4.16
N ALA A 469 -14.14 -0.57 -3.05
CA ALA A 469 -14.86 -1.09 -1.89
C ALA A 469 -16.30 -1.46 -2.25
N ALA A 470 -17.02 -0.57 -2.93
CA ALA A 470 -18.39 -0.83 -3.39
C ALA A 470 -18.48 -2.00 -4.39
N ASN A 471 -17.53 -2.10 -5.34
CA ASN A 471 -17.44 -3.25 -6.24
C ASN A 471 -17.22 -4.57 -5.50
N TRP A 472 -16.38 -4.57 -4.45
CA TRP A 472 -16.21 -5.74 -3.60
C TRP A 472 -17.49 -6.11 -2.85
N ALA A 473 -18.18 -5.12 -2.26
CA ALA A 473 -19.46 -5.35 -1.58
C ALA A 473 -20.51 -5.99 -2.53
N LEU A 474 -20.64 -5.46 -3.75
CA LEU A 474 -21.53 -6.03 -4.78
C LEU A 474 -21.14 -7.46 -5.19
N THR A 475 -19.83 -7.73 -5.26
CA THR A 475 -19.32 -9.08 -5.52
C THR A 475 -19.74 -10.05 -4.43
N VAL A 476 -19.57 -9.68 -3.16
CA VAL A 476 -19.97 -10.50 -2.01
C VAL A 476 -21.48 -10.76 -2.00
N VAL A 477 -22.29 -9.73 -2.30
CA VAL A 477 -23.75 -9.89 -2.43
C VAL A 477 -24.10 -10.85 -3.56
N THR A 478 -23.50 -10.69 -4.74
CA THR A 478 -23.80 -11.53 -5.90
C THR A 478 -23.43 -12.98 -5.62
N VAL A 479 -22.23 -13.24 -5.09
CA VAL A 479 -21.82 -14.60 -4.70
C VAL A 479 -22.73 -15.17 -3.60
N GLY A 480 -23.11 -14.35 -2.61
CA GLY A 480 -24.03 -14.75 -1.54
C GLY A 480 -25.42 -15.12 -2.06
N VAL A 481 -25.98 -14.35 -3.00
CA VAL A 481 -27.26 -14.63 -3.66
C VAL A 481 -27.18 -15.91 -4.47
N LEU A 482 -26.09 -16.13 -5.23
CA LEU A 482 -25.88 -17.37 -5.98
C LEU A 482 -25.75 -18.59 -5.06
N ALA A 483 -25.04 -18.47 -3.94
CA ALA A 483 -24.92 -19.53 -2.95
C ALA A 483 -26.27 -19.84 -2.29
N GLY A 484 -27.06 -18.81 -1.95
CA GLY A 484 -28.41 -18.97 -1.42
C GLY A 484 -29.36 -19.62 -2.43
N ALA A 485 -29.32 -19.19 -3.70
CA ALA A 485 -30.09 -19.81 -4.78
C ALA A 485 -29.70 -21.28 -5.00
N TYR A 486 -28.41 -21.59 -4.96
CA TYR A 486 -27.92 -22.97 -5.01
C TYR A 486 -28.48 -23.81 -3.85
N LEU A 487 -28.38 -23.32 -2.61
CA LEU A 487 -28.93 -24.02 -1.44
C LEU A 487 -30.45 -24.22 -1.55
N TRP A 488 -31.17 -23.21 -2.02
CA TRP A 488 -32.62 -23.29 -2.22
C TRP A 488 -33.00 -24.30 -3.31
N ILE A 489 -32.33 -24.28 -4.46
CA ILE A 489 -32.56 -25.25 -5.54
C ILE A 489 -32.23 -26.66 -5.06
N VAL A 490 -31.06 -26.87 -4.47
CA VAL A 490 -30.63 -28.19 -4.01
C VAL A 490 -31.56 -28.76 -2.94
N SER A 491 -31.93 -27.95 -1.93
CA SER A 491 -32.83 -28.39 -0.86
C SER A 491 -34.25 -28.69 -1.34
N SER A 492 -34.72 -28.03 -2.40
CA SER A 492 -36.07 -28.24 -2.94
C SER A 492 -36.16 -29.31 -4.03
N SER A 493 -35.05 -29.59 -4.74
CA SER A 493 -35.06 -30.47 -5.92
C SER A 493 -34.37 -31.82 -5.74
N SER A 494 -33.52 -31.99 -4.72
CA SER A 494 -32.77 -33.24 -4.51
C SER A 494 -33.28 -34.00 -3.27
N PRO A 495 -33.92 -35.17 -3.43
CA PRO A 495 -34.28 -36.04 -2.30
C PRO A 495 -33.04 -36.50 -1.51
N GLU A 496 -31.92 -36.72 -2.21
CA GLU A 496 -30.63 -37.13 -1.63
C GLU A 496 -30.06 -36.07 -0.68
N ALA A 497 -30.40 -34.79 -0.88
CA ALA A 497 -30.01 -33.72 0.02
C ALA A 497 -30.66 -33.83 1.41
N GLN A 498 -31.69 -34.67 1.59
CA GLN A 498 -32.31 -34.91 2.90
C GLN A 498 -31.57 -35.98 3.72
N ASP A 499 -30.86 -36.89 3.06
CA ASP A 499 -30.26 -38.07 3.69
C ASP A 499 -28.73 -37.95 3.91
N GLY A 500 -28.09 -36.90 3.38
CA GLY A 500 -26.64 -36.72 3.45
C GLY A 500 -26.16 -35.27 3.55
N PHE A 501 -24.89 -35.09 3.93
CA PHE A 501 -24.27 -33.76 3.98
C PHE A 501 -24.13 -33.17 2.58
N PHE A 502 -23.74 -33.95 1.57
CA PHE A 502 -23.68 -33.47 0.19
C PHE A 502 -25.00 -33.72 -0.53
N PRO A 503 -25.43 -32.80 -1.42
CA PRO A 503 -24.70 -31.62 -1.91
C PRO A 503 -24.81 -30.32 -1.06
N LEU A 504 -25.69 -30.25 -0.05
CA LEU A 504 -25.90 -29.04 0.78
C LEU A 504 -24.61 -28.54 1.47
N GLY A 505 -23.75 -29.46 1.85
CA GLY A 505 -22.50 -29.24 2.54
C GLY A 505 -21.52 -28.38 1.75
N LEU A 506 -21.61 -28.39 0.42
CA LEU A 506 -20.83 -27.50 -0.42
C LEU A 506 -21.20 -26.03 -0.18
N GLY A 507 -22.50 -25.73 -0.06
CA GLY A 507 -22.96 -24.38 0.26
C GLY A 507 -22.56 -23.95 1.67
N PHE A 508 -22.63 -24.86 2.65
CA PHE A 508 -22.16 -24.59 4.02
C PHE A 508 -20.65 -24.35 4.10
N LEU A 509 -19.84 -25.00 3.27
CA LEU A 509 -18.39 -24.77 3.20
C LEU A 509 -18.02 -23.49 2.45
N LEU A 510 -18.82 -23.07 1.47
CA LEU A 510 -18.57 -21.85 0.70
C LEU A 510 -18.77 -20.59 1.54
N LEU A 511 -19.78 -20.57 2.41
CA LEU A 511 -20.09 -19.42 3.27
C LEU A 511 -18.89 -18.95 4.14
N PRO A 512 -18.24 -19.81 4.96
CA PRO A 512 -17.09 -19.39 5.77
C PRO A 512 -15.90 -18.94 4.90
N VAL A 513 -15.69 -19.54 3.72
CA VAL A 513 -14.65 -19.09 2.78
C VAL A 513 -14.92 -17.67 2.30
N ILE A 514 -16.16 -17.35 1.94
CA ILE A 514 -16.57 -15.99 1.54
C ILE A 514 -16.37 -15.02 2.70
N TYR A 515 -16.77 -15.39 3.93
CA TYR A 515 -16.59 -14.55 5.12
C TYR A 515 -15.13 -14.26 5.42
N ILE A 516 -14.26 -15.28 5.41
CA ILE A 516 -12.82 -15.11 5.64
C ILE A 516 -12.22 -14.22 4.55
N THR A 517 -12.59 -14.46 3.28
CA THR A 517 -12.12 -13.63 2.16
C THR A 517 -12.55 -12.18 2.33
N HIS A 518 -13.82 -11.94 2.72
CA HIS A 518 -14.34 -10.61 3.00
C HIS A 518 -13.60 -9.92 4.14
N LEU A 519 -13.29 -10.64 5.23
CA LEU A 519 -12.49 -10.11 6.34
C LEU A 519 -11.12 -9.62 5.87
N VAL A 520 -10.38 -10.50 5.17
CA VAL A 520 -9.02 -10.22 4.69
C VAL A 520 -9.02 -9.03 3.74
N VAL A 521 -9.91 -9.04 2.75
CA VAL A 521 -10.00 -7.95 1.76
C VAL A 521 -10.35 -6.62 2.43
N SER A 522 -11.29 -6.60 3.37
CA SER A 522 -11.69 -5.36 4.08
C SER A 522 -10.55 -4.82 4.97
N ILE A 523 -9.79 -5.69 5.64
CA ILE A 523 -8.59 -5.28 6.41
C ILE A 523 -7.51 -4.73 5.47
N CYS A 524 -7.15 -5.46 4.41
CA CYS A 524 -6.15 -5.02 3.44
C CYS A 524 -6.53 -3.68 2.81
N GLY A 525 -7.79 -3.53 2.39
CA GLY A 525 -8.31 -2.28 1.86
C GLY A 525 -8.23 -1.13 2.86
N THR A 526 -8.62 -1.36 4.11
CA THR A 526 -8.53 -0.36 5.18
C THR A 526 -7.09 0.09 5.42
N VAL A 527 -6.14 -0.85 5.47
CA VAL A 527 -4.72 -0.56 5.72
C VAL A 527 -4.08 0.16 4.54
N ILE A 528 -4.34 -0.27 3.31
CA ILE A 528 -3.74 0.31 2.10
C ILE A 528 -4.34 1.69 1.83
N ALA A 529 -5.66 1.84 1.91
CA ALA A 529 -6.34 3.13 1.80
C ALA A 529 -5.82 4.09 2.88
N GLY A 530 -5.66 3.64 4.13
CA GLY A 530 -5.11 4.46 5.21
C GLY A 530 -3.69 5.01 4.98
N LYS A 531 -2.95 4.50 3.98
CA LYS A 531 -1.65 5.00 3.54
C LYS A 531 -1.75 5.94 2.33
N ASN A 532 -2.93 6.48 2.04
CA ASN A 532 -3.22 7.29 0.86
C ASN A 532 -2.90 6.57 -0.47
N ARG A 533 -3.21 5.27 -0.55
CA ARG A 533 -3.00 4.44 -1.75
C ARG A 533 -4.29 3.77 -2.17
N VAL A 534 -4.48 3.60 -3.48
CA VAL A 534 -5.63 2.88 -4.01
C VAL A 534 -5.45 1.37 -3.84
N PHE A 535 -6.37 0.71 -3.14
CA PHE A 535 -6.43 -0.75 -3.07
C PHE A 535 -7.27 -1.31 -4.23
N ARG A 536 -6.64 -2.09 -5.11
CA ARG A 536 -7.28 -2.73 -6.26
C ARG A 536 -7.45 -4.22 -5.99
N ASN A 537 -8.63 -4.64 -5.54
CA ASN A 537 -8.94 -6.04 -5.31
C ASN A 537 -9.24 -6.75 -6.63
N ARG A 538 -8.38 -7.69 -7.06
CA ARG A 538 -8.56 -8.49 -8.29
C ARG A 538 -9.72 -9.49 -8.22
N LEU A 539 -10.19 -9.82 -7.03
CA LEU A 539 -11.32 -10.72 -6.82
C LEU A 539 -12.67 -10.00 -6.98
N ALA A 540 -12.68 -8.66 -6.97
CA ALA A 540 -13.91 -7.89 -7.14
C ALA A 540 -14.32 -7.82 -8.61
N ILE A 541 -15.59 -8.08 -8.89
CA ILE A 541 -16.21 -7.86 -10.20
C ILE A 541 -16.44 -6.34 -10.35
N PRO A 542 -15.97 -5.72 -11.45
CA PRO A 542 -16.02 -4.26 -11.61
C PRO A 542 -17.40 -3.79 -12.13
N TYR A 543 -18.41 -3.81 -11.26
CA TYR A 543 -19.76 -3.32 -11.57
C TYR A 543 -19.80 -1.80 -11.83
N LEU A 544 -19.13 -1.04 -10.97
CA LEU A 544 -18.95 0.40 -11.03
C LEU A 544 -17.64 0.71 -11.75
N ARG A 545 -17.73 1.34 -12.92
CA ARG A 545 -16.57 1.74 -13.72
C ARG A 545 -16.10 3.13 -13.32
N ALA A 546 -14.80 3.40 -13.49
CA ALA A 546 -14.31 4.78 -13.43
C ALA A 546 -15.07 5.62 -14.46
N PRO A 547 -15.41 6.89 -14.16
CA PRO A 547 -15.83 7.82 -15.19
C PRO A 547 -14.80 7.79 -16.30
N ARG A 548 -15.24 7.52 -17.53
CA ARG A 548 -14.40 7.75 -18.70
C ARG A 548 -14.41 9.25 -18.90
N TYR A 549 -13.37 9.93 -18.47
CA TYR A 549 -13.19 11.31 -18.87
C TYR A 549 -13.15 11.34 -20.39
N THR A 550 -13.98 12.19 -21.00
CA THR A 550 -13.87 12.39 -22.44
C THR A 550 -12.54 13.08 -22.72
N PRO A 551 -11.94 12.89 -23.92
CA PRO A 551 -10.76 13.66 -24.31
C PRO A 551 -10.98 15.18 -24.22
N GLU A 552 -12.23 15.64 -24.35
CA GLU A 552 -12.63 17.04 -24.17
C GLU A 552 -12.58 17.48 -22.69
N GLU A 553 -13.03 16.65 -21.75
CA GLU A 553 -12.94 16.94 -20.30
C GLU A 553 -11.48 16.93 -19.79
N LEU A 554 -10.62 16.09 -20.38
CA LEU A 554 -9.18 16.10 -20.07
C LEU A 554 -8.43 17.26 -20.75
N ALA A 555 -9.04 17.90 -21.76
CA ALA A 555 -8.47 19.02 -22.48
C ALA A 555 -8.98 20.38 -21.99
N ASP A 556 -9.96 20.40 -21.09
CA ASP A 556 -10.49 21.61 -20.47
C ASP A 556 -9.53 22.07 -19.35
N PRO A 557 -8.78 23.17 -19.55
CA PRO A 557 -7.82 23.67 -18.56
C PRO A 557 -8.50 24.11 -17.26
N ASP A 558 -9.77 24.50 -17.30
CA ASP A 558 -10.52 24.95 -16.13
C ASP A 558 -10.98 23.77 -15.24
N TYR A 559 -10.90 22.53 -15.74
CA TYR A 559 -11.39 21.34 -15.02
C TYR A 559 -10.52 20.95 -13.80
N PHE A 560 -9.27 21.42 -13.74
CA PHE A 560 -8.36 21.19 -12.61
C PHE A 560 -8.06 22.45 -11.79
N ASP A 561 -8.56 23.62 -12.20
CA ASP A 561 -8.24 24.91 -11.59
C ASP A 561 -9.21 25.36 -10.47
N ASP A 562 -10.28 24.61 -10.21
CA ASP A 562 -11.13 24.86 -9.04
C ASP A 562 -10.48 24.23 -7.77
N ASP A 563 -9.87 25.08 -6.93
CA ASP A 563 -9.44 24.88 -5.52
C ASP A 563 -7.95 24.64 -5.20
N PHE A 564 -7.01 24.72 -6.16
CA PHE A 564 -5.58 24.84 -5.80
C PHE A 564 -5.14 26.31 -5.76
N ASP A 565 -5.34 26.95 -4.61
CA ASP A 565 -4.69 28.24 -4.29
C ASP A 565 -3.16 28.02 -4.23
N ASP A 566 -2.50 28.13 -5.39
CA ASP A 566 -1.05 28.02 -5.56
C ASP A 566 -0.24 29.18 -4.91
N GLU A 567 -0.89 30.07 -4.14
CA GLU A 567 -0.21 31.20 -3.50
C GLU A 567 0.57 30.84 -2.22
N GLU A 568 0.36 29.68 -1.58
CA GLU A 568 0.96 29.40 -0.25
C GLU A 568 2.18 28.45 -0.25
N PHE A 569 2.48 27.75 -1.35
CA PHE A 569 3.70 26.93 -1.45
C PHE A 569 4.67 27.51 -2.48
N GLY A 570 5.65 28.26 -1.99
CA GLY A 570 6.78 28.74 -2.78
C GLY A 570 7.37 27.61 -3.63
N SER A 571 7.18 27.71 -4.95
CA SER A 571 7.69 26.76 -5.93
C SER A 571 9.20 26.54 -5.74
N PRO A 572 9.68 25.29 -5.61
CA PRO A 572 11.11 25.00 -5.53
C PRO A 572 11.83 25.14 -6.89
N TYR A 573 11.14 25.56 -7.95
CA TYR A 573 11.75 25.77 -9.26
C TYR A 573 12.28 27.20 -9.41
N PRO A 574 13.56 27.39 -9.78
CA PRO A 574 14.04 28.70 -10.17
C PRO A 574 13.24 29.21 -11.38
N PRO A 575 12.92 30.50 -11.46
CA PRO A 575 12.20 31.06 -12.59
C PRO A 575 12.95 30.77 -13.89
N ALA A 576 12.23 30.31 -14.90
CA ALA A 576 12.79 30.07 -16.23
C ALA A 576 13.52 31.34 -16.71
N PRO A 577 14.72 31.21 -17.31
CA PRO A 577 15.44 32.37 -17.80
C PRO A 577 14.61 33.09 -18.88
N PRO A 578 14.68 34.44 -18.92
CA PRO A 578 13.88 35.23 -19.84
C PRO A 578 14.22 34.84 -21.28
N ARG A 579 13.19 34.48 -22.05
CA ARG A 579 13.31 34.31 -23.50
C ARG A 579 13.50 35.69 -24.14
N GLY A 580 14.67 35.95 -24.68
CA GLY A 580 14.91 37.14 -25.52
C GLY A 580 16.32 37.25 -26.08
N TYR A 581 16.38 37.14 -27.42
CA TYR A 581 17.45 37.44 -28.40
C TYR A 581 18.50 36.38 -28.73
#